data_AF-A0A1T4R7X7-F1
#
_entry.id   AF-A0A1T4R7X7-F1
#
_cell.length_a   1.000
_cell.length_b   1.000
_cell.length_c   1.000
_cell.angle_alpha   90.00
_cell.angle_beta   90.00
_cell.angle_gamma   90.00
#
_symmetry.space_group_name_H-M   'P 1'
#
loop_
_entity.id
_entity.type
_entity.pdbx_description
1 polymer ?
#
loop_
_entity_poly.entity_id
_entity_poly.type
_entity_poly.pdbx_seq_one_letter_code
_entity_poly.pdbx_strand_id
1 'polypeptide(L)'
;MYEYLEDFFAGGMHQDWDLDGDSLEDIFRKRHVNALDESRRILQEIEMMLSSDLSEEEIDHLVTIQWRSGYEPDEDTETWRGVLRDMIGYIHDMYPELADEERREKG
;
A
#
# COMPACT_ATOMS: atom_id res chain seq x y z
N MET A 1 13.72 -1.73 -4.23
CA MET A 1 12.81 -2.65 -4.95
C MET A 1 11.62 -2.85 -4.04
N TYR A 2 10.41 -2.76 -4.56
CA TYR A 2 9.17 -2.74 -3.77
C TYR A 2 8.46 -4.10 -3.91
N GLU A 3 9.12 -5.18 -3.50
CA GLU A 3 8.68 -6.56 -3.79
C GLU A 3 7.35 -6.90 -3.12
N TYR A 4 7.14 -6.45 -1.88
CA TYR A 4 5.94 -6.76 -1.11
C TYR A 4 4.76 -5.87 -1.52
N LEU A 5 5.03 -4.60 -1.81
CA LEU A 5 4.05 -3.67 -2.36
C LEU A 5 3.63 -4.09 -3.76
N GLU A 6 4.57 -4.57 -4.58
CA GLU A 6 4.29 -5.17 -5.89
C GLU A 6 3.41 -6.41 -5.77
N ASP A 7 3.72 -7.36 -4.89
CA ASP A 7 2.88 -8.56 -4.70
C ASP A 7 1.46 -8.20 -4.26
N PHE A 8 1.33 -7.21 -3.36
CA PHE A 8 0.03 -6.72 -2.93
C PHE A 8 -0.77 -6.13 -4.09
N PHE A 9 -0.19 -5.22 -4.88
CA PHE A 9 -0.91 -4.59 -5.98
C PHE A 9 -1.16 -5.54 -7.15
N ALA A 10 -0.18 -6.35 -7.53
CA ALA A 10 -0.32 -7.29 -8.64
C ALA A 10 -1.27 -8.46 -8.29
N GLY A 11 -1.21 -8.95 -7.05
CA GLY A 11 -1.92 -10.15 -6.62
C GLY A 11 -3.19 -9.90 -5.82
N GLY A 12 -3.26 -8.79 -5.06
CA GLY A 12 -4.42 -8.38 -4.26
C GLY A 12 -5.31 -7.37 -5.00
N MET A 13 -4.73 -6.52 -5.82
CA MET A 13 -5.44 -5.53 -6.63
C MET A 13 -5.43 -5.88 -8.12
N HIS A 14 -5.72 -7.12 -8.47
CA HIS A 14 -5.87 -7.52 -9.87
C HIS A 14 -7.12 -6.88 -10.51
N GLN A 15 -7.31 -7.05 -11.83
CA GLN A 15 -8.40 -6.41 -12.60
C GLN A 15 -9.82 -6.53 -12.01
N ASP A 16 -10.12 -7.66 -11.36
CA ASP A 16 -11.42 -7.99 -10.78
C ASP A 16 -11.39 -7.98 -9.24
N TRP A 17 -10.52 -7.16 -8.63
CA TRP A 17 -10.33 -7.11 -7.17
C TRP A 17 -11.63 -6.77 -6.44
N ASP A 18 -12.51 -6.00 -7.06
CA ASP A 18 -13.81 -5.59 -6.54
C ASP A 18 -14.78 -6.76 -6.33
N LEU A 19 -14.52 -7.92 -6.92
CA LEU A 19 -15.23 -9.17 -6.62
C LEU A 19 -14.78 -9.82 -5.30
N ASP A 20 -13.55 -9.54 -4.88
CA ASP A 20 -12.93 -10.12 -3.68
C ASP A 20 -13.10 -9.22 -2.44
N GLY A 21 -13.33 -7.92 -2.62
CA GLY A 21 -13.60 -6.97 -1.55
C GLY A 21 -14.20 -5.65 -2.02
N ASP A 22 -14.81 -4.92 -1.09
CA ASP A 22 -15.53 -3.68 -1.41
C ASP A 22 -14.60 -2.46 -1.42
N SER A 23 -13.36 -2.59 -0.93
CA SER A 23 -12.41 -1.49 -0.80
C SER A 23 -10.95 -1.95 -0.71
N LEU A 24 -10.02 -0.99 -0.89
CA LEU A 24 -8.60 -1.17 -0.65
C LEU A 24 -8.29 -1.67 0.76
N GLU A 25 -8.93 -1.06 1.76
CA GLU A 25 -8.79 -1.45 3.18
C GLU A 25 -9.24 -2.90 3.40
N ASP A 26 -10.38 -3.30 2.83
CA ASP A 26 -10.92 -4.64 3.01
C ASP A 26 -9.99 -5.71 2.44
N ILE A 27 -9.47 -5.50 1.24
CA ILE A 27 -8.53 -6.41 0.61
C ILE A 27 -7.22 -6.45 1.39
N PHE A 28 -6.70 -5.29 1.79
CA PHE A 28 -5.50 -5.19 2.60
C PHE A 28 -5.64 -6.01 3.89
N ARG A 29 -6.72 -5.81 4.63
CA ARG A 29 -7.01 -6.53 5.88
C ARG A 29 -7.21 -8.03 5.66
N LYS A 30 -7.94 -8.44 4.62
CA LYS A 30 -8.17 -9.85 4.30
C LYS A 30 -6.86 -10.59 4.01
N ARG A 31 -5.95 -9.98 3.25
CA ARG A 31 -4.63 -10.60 2.94
C ARG A 31 -3.67 -10.57 4.12
N HIS A 32 -3.75 -9.55 4.98
CA HIS A 32 -2.73 -9.32 6.01
C HIS A 32 -3.18 -9.55 7.46
N VAL A 33 -4.32 -10.21 7.72
CA VAL A 33 -4.90 -10.37 9.07
C VAL A 33 -3.97 -11.02 10.11
N ASN A 34 -2.94 -11.77 9.69
CA ASN A 34 -1.92 -12.36 10.57
C ASN A 34 -0.50 -12.28 9.97
N ALA A 35 -0.23 -11.22 9.22
CA ALA A 35 0.99 -11.07 8.41
C ALA A 35 1.86 -9.90 8.90
N LEU A 36 2.10 -9.78 10.21
CA LEU A 36 2.85 -8.65 10.82
C LEU A 36 4.18 -8.37 10.11
N ASP A 37 4.98 -9.40 9.85
CA ASP A 37 6.29 -9.23 9.21
C ASP A 37 6.17 -8.73 7.76
N GLU A 38 5.16 -9.20 7.02
CA GLU A 38 4.85 -8.74 5.68
C GLU A 38 4.33 -7.31 5.68
N SER A 39 3.40 -6.96 6.58
CA SER A 39 2.90 -5.60 6.76
C SER A 39 4.03 -4.64 7.16
N ARG A 40 5.01 -5.07 7.96
CA ARG A 40 6.22 -4.27 8.24
C ARG A 40 7.04 -4.03 6.97
N ARG A 41 7.19 -5.02 6.08
CA ARG A 41 7.90 -4.85 4.81
C ARG A 41 7.18 -3.92 3.87
N ILE A 42 5.87 -4.06 3.75
CA ILE A 42 5.02 -3.14 2.97
C ILE A 42 5.15 -1.73 3.52
N LEU A 43 5.09 -1.52 4.84
CA LEU A 43 5.29 -0.21 5.46
C LEU A 43 6.63 0.42 5.05
N GLN A 44 7.73 -0.33 5.18
CA GLN A 44 9.07 0.14 4.78
C GLN A 44 9.14 0.50 3.28
N GLU A 45 8.49 -0.28 2.42
CA GLU A 45 8.46 -0.02 0.98
C GLU A 45 7.61 1.19 0.61
N ILE A 46 6.48 1.39 1.28
CA ILE A 46 5.66 2.59 1.15
C ILE A 46 6.45 3.82 1.58
N GLU A 47 7.10 3.79 2.75
CA GLU A 47 7.93 4.91 3.22
C GLU A 47 9.07 5.23 2.26
N MET A 48 9.75 4.19 1.73
CA MET A 48 10.77 4.36 0.70
C MET A 48 10.21 5.06 -0.54
N MET A 49 9.05 4.62 -1.04
CA MET A 49 8.40 5.23 -2.20
C MET A 49 8.00 6.68 -1.93
N LEU A 50 7.40 6.96 -0.77
CA LEU A 50 7.01 8.32 -0.37
C LEU A 50 8.21 9.26 -0.18
N SER A 51 9.35 8.73 0.25
CA SER A 51 10.60 9.49 0.40
C SER A 51 11.38 9.68 -0.91
N SER A 52 10.99 8.99 -1.98
CA SER A 52 11.64 9.09 -3.27
C SER A 52 11.17 10.33 -4.06
N ASP A 53 11.98 10.73 -5.04
CA ASP A 53 11.69 11.84 -5.97
C ASP A 53 10.70 11.43 -7.08
N LEU A 54 10.00 10.29 -6.95
CA LEU A 54 9.00 9.85 -7.92
C LEU A 54 7.80 10.80 -7.93
N SER A 55 7.40 11.21 -9.13
CA SER A 55 6.16 11.94 -9.39
C SER A 55 4.93 11.04 -9.29
N GLU A 56 3.73 11.63 -9.20
CA GLU A 56 2.46 10.87 -9.23
C GLU A 56 2.33 10.02 -10.50
N GLU A 57 2.74 10.54 -11.66
CA GLU A 57 2.71 9.83 -12.95
C GLU A 57 3.68 8.63 -12.96
N GLU A 58 4.86 8.78 -12.34
CA GLU A 58 5.81 7.68 -12.22
C GLU A 58 5.30 6.59 -11.27
N ILE A 59 4.66 6.97 -10.15
CA ILE A 59 4.04 6.00 -9.25
C ILE A 59 2.89 5.29 -9.96
N ASP A 60 2.04 6.03 -10.66
CA ASP A 60 0.96 5.49 -11.46
C ASP A 60 1.45 4.47 -12.48
N HIS A 61 2.42 4.86 -13.30
CA HIS A 61 3.01 3.96 -14.29
C HIS A 61 3.57 2.67 -13.65
N LEU A 62 4.18 2.80 -12.48
CA LEU A 62 4.77 1.68 -11.77
C LEU A 62 3.68 0.72 -11.26
N VAL A 63 2.60 1.25 -10.68
CA VAL A 63 1.52 0.43 -10.13
C VAL A 63 0.61 -0.15 -11.23
N THR A 64 0.13 0.67 -12.16
CA THR A 64 -0.88 0.26 -13.16
C THR A 64 -0.27 -0.48 -14.34
N ILE A 65 0.90 -0.05 -14.83
CA ILE A 65 1.53 -0.64 -16.03
C ILE A 65 2.53 -1.72 -15.67
N GLN A 66 3.47 -1.42 -14.76
CA GLN A 66 4.56 -2.35 -14.46
C GLN A 66 4.06 -3.51 -13.58
N TRP A 67 3.34 -3.22 -12.50
CA TRP A 67 2.77 -4.24 -11.61
C TRP A 67 1.43 -4.81 -12.08
N ARG A 68 0.80 -4.16 -13.06
CA ARG A 68 -0.50 -4.58 -13.63
C ARG A 68 -1.61 -4.63 -12.59
N SER A 69 -1.58 -3.68 -11.65
CA SER A 69 -2.71 -3.42 -10.76
C SER A 69 -3.95 -3.03 -11.59
N GLY A 70 -5.09 -3.58 -11.22
CA GLY A 70 -6.42 -3.13 -11.62
C GLY A 70 -7.04 -2.10 -10.67
N TYR A 71 -6.37 -1.79 -9.55
CA TYR A 71 -6.75 -0.66 -8.72
C TYR A 71 -6.20 0.64 -9.31
N GLU A 72 -7.10 1.61 -9.47
CA GLU A 72 -6.83 2.99 -9.85
C GLU A 72 -7.43 3.90 -8.76
N PRO A 73 -6.67 4.89 -8.25
CA PRO A 73 -7.22 5.90 -7.34
C PRO A 73 -8.33 6.67 -8.06
N ASP A 74 -9.31 7.18 -7.30
CA ASP A 74 -10.32 8.06 -7.88
C ASP A 74 -9.67 9.36 -8.39
N GLU A 75 -9.60 9.55 -9.72
CA GLU A 75 -8.88 10.64 -10.39
C GLU A 75 -9.28 12.04 -9.90
N ASP A 76 -10.51 12.20 -9.40
CA ASP A 76 -11.04 13.48 -8.95
C ASP A 76 -10.73 13.78 -7.48
N THR A 77 -10.44 12.76 -6.67
CA THR A 77 -10.39 12.89 -5.20
C THR A 77 -9.15 12.33 -4.54
N GLU A 78 -8.39 11.49 -5.23
CA GLU A 78 -7.31 10.70 -4.66
C GLU A 78 -6.01 10.78 -5.48
N THR A 79 -4.88 10.62 -4.80
CA THR A 79 -3.54 10.59 -5.42
C THR A 79 -2.85 9.31 -4.98
N TRP A 80 -1.88 8.81 -5.73
CA TRP A 80 -1.13 7.62 -5.31
C TRP A 80 -0.41 7.87 -3.98
N ARG A 81 0.14 9.06 -3.77
CA ARG A 81 0.70 9.41 -2.45
C ARG A 81 -0.36 9.50 -1.35
N GLY A 82 -1.63 9.74 -1.68
CA GLY A 82 -2.77 9.64 -0.76
C GLY A 82 -3.03 8.18 -0.38
N VAL A 83 -3.25 7.33 -1.39
CA VAL A 83 -3.45 5.88 -1.24
C VAL A 83 -2.38 5.24 -0.37
N LEU A 84 -1.10 5.54 -0.64
CA LEU A 84 0.03 5.04 0.12
C LEU A 84 0.00 5.47 1.59
N ARG A 85 -0.46 6.70 1.89
CA ARG A 85 -0.61 7.17 3.28
C ARG A 85 -1.78 6.49 3.98
N ASP A 86 -2.87 6.23 3.27
CA ASP A 86 -4.02 5.52 3.83
C ASP A 86 -3.65 4.07 4.16
N MET A 87 -2.85 3.42 3.31
CA MET A 87 -2.26 2.11 3.60
C MET A 87 -1.41 2.11 4.88
N ILE A 88 -0.61 3.15 5.14
CA ILE A 88 0.10 3.29 6.42
C ILE A 88 -0.88 3.32 7.59
N GLY A 89 -1.99 4.06 7.44
CA GLY A 89 -3.08 4.09 8.42
C GLY A 89 -3.65 2.69 8.69
N TYR A 90 -3.96 1.93 7.64
CA TYR A 90 -4.48 0.56 7.76
C TYR A 90 -3.48 -0.35 8.50
N ILE A 91 -2.19 -0.26 8.18
CA ILE A 91 -1.14 -1.05 8.85
C ILE A 91 -1.08 -0.72 10.34
N HIS A 92 -1.14 0.57 10.72
CA HIS A 92 -1.09 0.97 12.12
C HIS A 92 -2.34 0.60 12.90
N ASP A 93 -3.51 0.62 12.25
CA ASP A 93 -4.75 0.18 12.86
C ASP A 93 -4.75 -1.33 13.10
N MET A 94 -4.16 -2.11 12.19
CA MET A 94 -4.01 -3.56 12.35
C MET A 94 -2.90 -3.94 13.34
N TYR A 95 -1.79 -3.20 13.34
CA TYR A 95 -0.57 -3.49 14.09
C TYR A 95 -0.05 -2.24 14.81
N PRO A 96 -0.68 -1.82 15.92
CA PRO A 96 -0.28 -0.64 16.67
C PRO A 96 1.18 -0.67 17.17
N GLU A 97 1.76 -1.87 17.33
CA GLU A 97 3.16 -2.05 17.68
C GLU A 97 4.14 -1.48 16.65
N LEU A 98 3.76 -1.43 15.36
CA LEU A 98 4.59 -0.84 14.30
C LEU A 98 4.57 0.69 14.40
N ALA A 99 3.43 1.29 14.72
CA ALA A 99 3.31 2.73 14.97
C ALA A 99 4.11 3.18 16.22
N ASP A 100 4.22 2.31 17.23
CA ASP A 100 5.07 2.53 18.39
C ASP A 100 6.57 2.44 18.04
N GLU A 101 6.95 1.52 17.15
CA GLU A 101 8.32 1.33 16.66
C GLU A 101 8.82 2.58 15.92
N GLU A 102 8.06 3.08 14.93
CA GLU A 102 8.40 4.30 14.18
C GLU A 102 8.60 5.52 15.09
N ARG A 103 7.72 5.69 16.09
CA ARG A 103 7.80 6.81 17.04
C ARG A 103 9.05 6.77 17.90
N ARG A 104 9.62 5.58 18.14
CA ARG A 104 10.88 5.41 18.87
C ARG A 104 12.09 5.67 17.98
N GLU A 105 12.01 5.34 16.69
CA GLU A 105 13.11 5.56 15.74
C GLU A 105 13.24 7.02 15.30
N LYS A 106 12.12 7.76 15.26
CA LYS A 106 12.06 9.16 14.81
C LYS A 106 12.23 10.19 15.95
N GLY A 107 12.32 9.76 17.22
CA GLY A 107 12.43 10.62 18.42
C GLY A 107 13.82 10.62 19.04
#